data_AF-A0A7U2R0P8-F1
#
_entry.id   AF-A0A7U2R0P8-F1
#
_cell.length_a   1.000
_cell.length_b   1.000
_cell.length_c   1.000
_cell.angle_alpha   90.00
_cell.angle_beta   90.00
_cell.angle_gamma   90.00
#
_symmetry.space_group_name_H-M   'P 1'
#
loop_
_entity.id
_entity.type
_entity.pdbx_description
1 polymer ?
#
loop_
_entity_poly.entity_id
_entity_poly.type
_entity_poly.pdbx_seq_one_letter_code
_entity_poly.pdbx_strand_id
1 'polypeptide(L)'
;MPQSNHVPNLPELETLPLLRAVIQEGLRLSFGVPTHFPRVAPFEALNYKGHIIPPGTPVSQSVYFVHMDTQHFPDPHTFNPERRLGMAEERKSLESVLVPFSRGNRQCLGINLACAKLFLTLATLVRRFDLSLVDTTLDYVEPYRDHFIIVPKMVIEA
;
A
#
# COMPACT_ATOMS: atom_id res chain seq x y z
N MET A 1 -16.01 9.92 -22.69
CA MET A 1 -14.83 9.06 -22.42
C MET A 1 -14.35 8.44 -23.72
N PRO A 2 -13.03 8.28 -23.97
CA PRO A 2 -12.55 7.54 -25.15
C PRO A 2 -13.04 6.07 -25.09
N GLN A 3 -13.12 5.39 -26.23
CA GLN A 3 -13.85 4.11 -26.42
C GLN A 3 -13.54 3.01 -25.37
N SER A 4 -14.60 2.36 -24.85
CA SER A 4 -14.55 1.35 -23.77
C SER A 4 -13.68 0.11 -24.10
N ASN A 5 -13.55 -0.23 -25.39
CA ASN A 5 -12.86 -1.44 -25.82
C ASN A 5 -11.34 -1.30 -25.93
N HIS A 6 -10.80 -0.08 -25.91
CA HIS A 6 -9.36 0.15 -25.97
C HIS A 6 -8.73 0.05 -24.58
N VAL A 7 -7.69 -0.79 -24.44
CA VAL A 7 -6.87 -0.84 -23.22
C VAL A 7 -5.96 0.37 -23.22
N PRO A 8 -6.07 1.30 -22.25
CA PRO A 8 -5.22 2.50 -22.23
C PRO A 8 -3.76 2.13 -22.06
N ASN A 9 -2.86 2.94 -22.62
CA ASN A 9 -1.44 2.69 -22.45
C ASN A 9 -0.99 3.04 -21.02
N LEU A 10 0.01 2.30 -20.53
CA LEU A 10 0.49 2.46 -19.15
C LEU A 10 1.07 3.85 -18.87
N PRO A 11 1.93 4.44 -19.75
CA PRO A 11 2.51 5.75 -19.46
C PRO A 11 1.47 6.85 -19.29
N GLU A 12 0.40 6.87 -20.08
CA GLU A 12 -0.70 7.82 -19.90
C GLU A 12 -1.40 7.61 -18.56
N LEU A 13 -1.70 6.36 -18.19
CA LEU A 13 -2.36 6.06 -16.93
C LEU A 13 -1.55 6.50 -15.70
N GLU A 14 -0.22 6.35 -15.76
CA GLU A 14 0.67 6.76 -14.66
C GLU A 14 0.70 8.29 -14.46
N THR A 15 0.36 9.07 -15.48
CA THR A 15 0.25 10.54 -15.37
C THR A 15 -1.04 11.01 -14.69
N LEU A 16 -2.05 10.16 -14.57
CA LEU A 16 -3.36 10.53 -14.03
C LEU A 16 -3.28 10.69 -12.50
N PRO A 17 -3.41 11.91 -11.95
CA PRO A 17 -3.14 12.16 -10.54
C PRO A 17 -4.10 11.41 -9.62
N LEU A 18 -5.40 11.42 -9.95
CA LEU A 18 -6.43 10.76 -9.16
C LEU A 18 -6.29 9.23 -9.18
N LEU A 19 -6.01 8.64 -10.34
CA LEU A 19 -5.82 7.19 -10.45
C LEU A 19 -4.63 6.72 -9.61
N ARG A 20 -3.50 7.45 -9.70
CA ARG A 20 -2.33 7.19 -8.87
C ARG A 20 -2.65 7.32 -7.39
N ALA A 21 -3.38 8.37 -7.00
CA ALA A 21 -3.78 8.59 -5.61
C ALA A 21 -4.65 7.46 -5.05
N VAL A 22 -5.65 7.00 -5.83
CA VAL A 22 -6.52 5.87 -5.47
C VAL A 22 -5.71 4.59 -5.28
N ILE A 23 -4.79 4.27 -6.20
CA ILE A 23 -3.95 3.07 -6.12
C ILE A 23 -3.04 3.14 -4.89
N GLN A 24 -2.40 4.28 -4.64
CA GLN A 24 -1.51 4.45 -3.49
C GLN A 24 -2.25 4.36 -2.16
N GLU A 25 -3.45 4.93 -2.06
CA GLU A 25 -4.26 4.84 -0.85
C GLU A 25 -4.82 3.43 -0.63
N GLY A 26 -5.20 2.72 -1.70
CA GLY A 26 -5.58 1.32 -1.64
C GLY A 26 -4.43 0.43 -1.18
N LEU A 27 -3.20 0.68 -1.68
CA LEU A 27 -2.00 -0.02 -1.19
C LEU A 27 -1.69 0.29 0.27
N ARG A 28 -1.96 1.53 0.73
CA ARG A 28 -1.76 1.91 2.13
C ARG A 28 -2.65 1.08 3.06
N LEU A 29 -3.94 0.99 2.74
CA LEU A 29 -4.98 0.36 3.56
C LEU A 29 -5.12 -1.15 3.38
N SER A 30 -4.58 -1.72 2.31
CA SER A 30 -4.50 -3.18 2.15
C SER A 30 -3.31 -3.81 2.87
N PHE A 31 -2.30 -3.00 3.26
CA PHE A 31 -1.04 -3.37 3.91
C PHE A 31 -0.16 -4.38 3.16
N GLY A 32 -0.65 -5.02 2.10
CA GLY A 32 0.05 -6.07 1.37
C GLY A 32 0.41 -7.24 2.29
N VAL A 33 1.70 -7.31 2.63
CA VAL A 33 2.25 -8.28 3.60
C VAL A 33 2.65 -7.52 4.86
N PRO A 34 1.79 -7.44 5.90
CA PRO A 34 2.07 -6.73 7.15
C PRO A 34 3.07 -7.46 8.05
N THR A 35 3.28 -8.76 7.80
CA THR A 35 4.21 -9.60 8.56
C THR A 35 5.63 -9.05 8.52
N HIS A 36 6.31 -9.17 9.66
CA HIS A 36 7.67 -8.69 9.84
C HIS A 36 8.67 -9.47 8.98
N PHE A 37 9.44 -8.74 8.17
CA PHE A 37 10.57 -9.28 7.41
C PHE A 37 11.89 -8.91 8.10
N PRO A 38 12.47 -9.80 8.93
CA PRO A 38 13.68 -9.47 9.67
C PRO A 38 14.86 -9.21 8.73
N ARG A 39 15.68 -8.25 9.13
CA ARG A 39 17.03 -7.99 8.65
C ARG A 39 17.97 -8.27 9.80
N VAL A 40 19.04 -9.00 9.54
CA VAL A 40 20.02 -9.37 10.55
C VAL A 40 21.36 -8.89 10.05
N ALA A 41 22.05 -8.11 10.88
CA ALA A 41 23.44 -7.75 10.68
C ALA A 41 24.29 -8.78 11.47
N PRO A 42 24.89 -9.78 10.81
CA PRO A 42 25.41 -10.96 11.51
C PRO A 42 26.68 -10.67 12.33
N PHE A 43 27.50 -9.71 11.89
CA PHE A 43 28.85 -9.49 12.44
C PHE A 43 29.10 -8.07 12.94
N GLU A 44 28.21 -7.13 12.65
CA GLU A 44 28.36 -5.71 13.01
C GLU A 44 27.34 -5.30 14.06
N ALA A 45 27.77 -4.43 14.99
CA ALA A 45 26.85 -3.78 15.91
C ALA A 45 26.26 -2.55 15.23
N LEU A 46 24.93 -2.45 15.16
CA LEU A 46 24.26 -1.30 14.54
C LEU A 46 24.07 -0.20 15.58
N ASN A 47 24.37 1.05 15.22
CA ASN A 47 24.01 2.21 16.04
C ASN A 47 22.77 2.88 15.45
N TYR A 48 21.68 2.92 16.23
CA TYR A 48 20.47 3.64 15.88
C TYR A 48 20.13 4.66 16.96
N LYS A 49 20.29 5.95 16.67
CA LYS A 49 19.98 7.06 17.59
C LYS A 49 20.64 6.90 18.98
N GLY A 50 21.87 6.38 19.03
CA GLY A 50 22.59 6.13 20.27
C GLY A 50 22.33 4.77 20.92
N HIS A 51 21.37 3.99 20.41
CA HIS A 51 21.15 2.61 20.82
C HIS A 51 22.03 1.66 20.02
N ILE A 52 22.80 0.82 20.73
CA ILE A 52 23.62 -0.21 20.12
C ILE A 52 22.80 -1.51 20.03
N ILE A 53 22.59 -1.97 18.80
CA ILE A 53 21.93 -3.24 18.49
C ILE A 53 23.04 -4.28 18.26
N PRO A 54 23.14 -5.34 19.08
CA PRO A 54 24.19 -6.33 18.94
C PRO A 54 24.14 -7.09 17.61
N PRO A 55 25.30 -7.57 17.10
CA PRO A 55 25.34 -8.47 15.95
C PRO A 55 24.41 -9.69 16.15
N GLY A 56 23.80 -10.14 15.07
CA GLY A 56 22.86 -11.28 15.08
C GLY A 56 21.44 -10.94 15.52
N THR A 57 21.16 -9.70 15.95
CA THR A 57 19.81 -9.28 16.36
C THR A 57 18.90 -9.07 15.15
N PRO A 58 17.74 -9.76 15.05
CA PRO A 58 16.75 -9.48 14.01
C PRO A 58 16.06 -8.14 14.23
N VAL A 59 16.08 -7.29 13.20
CA VAL A 59 15.38 -5.99 13.17
C VAL A 59 14.35 -6.00 12.05
N SER A 60 13.14 -5.55 12.34
CA SER A 60 12.06 -5.48 11.36
C SER A 60 11.16 -4.28 11.63
N GLN A 61 10.30 -3.97 10.67
CA GLN A 61 9.25 -2.96 10.78
C GLN A 61 7.92 -3.58 10.38
N SER A 62 6.82 -3.08 10.94
CA SER A 62 5.47 -3.44 10.53
C SER A 62 4.92 -2.37 9.59
N VAL A 63 4.58 -2.78 8.37
CA VAL A 63 3.93 -1.89 7.39
C VAL A 63 2.63 -1.34 7.95
N TYR A 64 1.91 -2.13 8.74
CA TYR A 64 0.68 -1.69 9.41
C TYR A 64 0.93 -0.49 10.32
N PHE A 65 1.90 -0.58 11.24
CA PHE A 65 2.20 0.53 12.15
C PHE A 65 2.69 1.78 11.43
N VAL A 66 3.48 1.63 10.36
CA VAL A 66 3.92 2.79 9.55
C VAL A 66 2.73 3.46 8.87
N HIS A 67 1.83 2.69 8.27
CA HIS A 67 0.68 3.20 7.52
C HIS A 67 -0.47 3.69 8.40
N MET A 68 -0.49 3.29 9.68
CA MET A 68 -1.46 3.70 10.70
C MET A 68 -0.96 4.82 11.61
N ASP A 69 0.27 5.28 11.41
CA ASP A 69 0.82 6.36 12.21
C ASP A 69 0.11 7.70 11.93
N THR A 70 -0.67 8.15 12.90
CA THR A 70 -1.43 9.41 12.86
C THR A 70 -0.57 10.66 12.68
N GLN A 71 0.74 10.59 12.98
CA GLN A 71 1.66 11.70 12.71
C GLN A 71 1.84 11.94 11.21
N HIS A 72 1.73 10.88 10.41
CA HIS A 72 1.89 10.94 8.96
C HIS A 72 0.55 10.87 8.23
N PHE A 73 -0.42 10.13 8.77
CA PHE A 73 -1.74 9.92 8.17
C PHE A 73 -2.85 10.35 9.14
N PRO A 74 -3.27 11.63 9.11
CA PRO A 74 -4.48 12.05 9.82
C PRO A 74 -5.67 11.23 9.34
N ASP A 75 -6.43 10.68 10.29
CA ASP A 75 -7.50 9.71 10.06
C ASP A 75 -7.04 8.48 9.26
N PRO A 76 -6.12 7.66 9.82
CA PRO A 76 -5.42 6.64 9.06
C PRO A 76 -6.32 5.49 8.62
N HIS A 77 -7.50 5.31 9.23
CA HIS A 77 -8.48 4.31 8.83
C HIS A 77 -9.35 4.75 7.64
N THR A 78 -9.38 6.05 7.34
CA THR A 78 -10.22 6.59 6.27
C THR A 78 -9.52 6.43 4.92
N PHE A 79 -10.21 5.79 3.96
CA PHE A 79 -9.79 5.78 2.56
C PHE A 79 -9.99 7.19 1.97
N ASN A 80 -8.91 7.95 1.86
CA ASN A 80 -8.93 9.31 1.32
C ASN A 80 -7.81 9.49 0.28
N PRO A 81 -8.09 9.29 -1.02
CA PRO A 81 -7.13 9.53 -2.09
C PRO A 81 -6.70 11.00 -2.21
N GLU A 82 -7.56 11.95 -1.84
CA GLU A 82 -7.30 13.38 -2.03
C GLU A 82 -6.13 13.89 -1.19
N ARG A 83 -5.79 13.20 -0.08
CA ARG A 83 -4.58 13.52 0.71
C ARG A 83 -3.29 13.44 -0.11
N ARG A 84 -3.31 12.74 -1.25
CA ARG A 84 -2.18 12.62 -2.20
C ARG A 84 -2.20 13.69 -3.30
N LEU A 85 -3.26 14.48 -3.38
CA LEU A 85 -3.43 15.56 -4.36
C LEU A 85 -3.05 16.94 -3.79
N GLY A 86 -2.74 17.02 -2.49
CA GLY A 86 -2.31 18.23 -1.77
C GLY A 86 -0.97 18.81 -2.25
N MET A 87 -0.37 19.70 -1.45
CA MET A 87 0.83 20.46 -1.86
C MET A 87 2.04 19.55 -2.10
N ALA A 88 3.00 19.99 -2.92
CA ALA A 88 4.14 19.16 -3.33
C ALA A 88 4.97 18.60 -2.16
N GLU A 89 5.17 19.41 -1.12
CA GLU A 89 5.91 18.99 0.08
C GLU A 89 5.16 17.94 0.91
N GLU A 90 3.84 18.11 1.04
CA GLU A 90 2.97 17.13 1.73
C GLU A 90 3.01 15.78 1.01
N ARG A 91 2.94 15.80 -0.34
CA ARG A 91 3.05 14.58 -1.16
C ARG A 91 4.38 13.87 -0.96
N LYS A 92 5.49 14.61 -0.98
CA LYS A 92 6.85 14.05 -0.82
C LYS A 92 7.04 13.44 0.56
N SER A 93 6.52 14.09 1.61
CA SER A 93 6.52 13.54 2.97
C SER A 93 5.76 12.20 3.01
N LEU A 94 4.53 12.17 2.49
CA LEU A 94 3.68 10.97 2.45
C LEU A 94 4.24 9.85 1.57
N GLU A 95 4.96 10.17 0.49
CA GLU A 95 5.65 9.18 -0.35
C GLU A 95 6.79 8.48 0.39
N SER A 96 7.48 9.21 1.27
CA SER A 96 8.62 8.66 2.00
C SER A 96 8.23 7.58 3.02
N VAL A 97 6.99 7.64 3.52
CA VAL A 97 6.43 6.73 4.53
C VAL A 97 5.45 5.70 3.95
N LEU A 98 5.11 5.80 2.67
CA LEU A 98 4.32 4.77 1.98
C LEU A 98 5.23 3.60 1.60
N VAL A 99 5.16 2.50 2.35
CA VAL A 99 6.05 1.34 2.20
C VAL A 99 5.32 -0.01 2.00
N PRO A 100 4.26 -0.10 1.15
CA PRO A 100 3.52 -1.35 0.91
C PRO A 100 4.39 -2.44 0.27
N PHE A 101 5.53 -2.07 -0.32
CA PHE A 101 6.49 -2.96 -0.97
C PHE A 101 7.82 -3.06 -0.20
N SER A 102 7.84 -2.69 1.09
CA SER A 102 9.06 -2.46 1.86
C SER A 102 9.95 -1.37 1.23
N ARG A 103 11.09 -1.05 1.85
CA ARG A 103 12.07 -0.09 1.34
C ARG A 103 13.50 -0.61 1.52
N GLY A 104 14.43 -0.07 0.73
CA GLY A 104 15.85 -0.41 0.76
C GLY A 104 16.20 -1.63 -0.09
N ASN A 105 17.36 -2.25 0.15
CA ASN A 105 17.95 -3.28 -0.72
C ASN A 105 17.15 -4.59 -0.81
N ARG A 106 16.14 -4.76 0.05
CA ARG A 106 15.24 -5.92 0.09
C ARG A 106 13.79 -5.52 -0.17
N GLN A 107 13.57 -4.38 -0.83
CA GLN A 107 12.25 -4.00 -1.32
C GLN A 107 11.76 -4.99 -2.38
N CYS A 108 10.44 -5.02 -2.60
CA CYS A 108 9.83 -5.92 -3.57
C CYS A 108 10.46 -5.74 -4.97
N LEU A 109 11.07 -6.82 -5.49
CA LEU A 109 11.63 -6.82 -6.84
C LEU A 109 10.56 -6.59 -7.92
N GLY A 110 9.33 -6.99 -7.64
CA GLY A 110 8.18 -6.90 -8.55
C GLY A 110 7.41 -5.58 -8.50
N ILE A 111 7.89 -4.55 -7.79
CA ILE A 111 7.13 -3.30 -7.58
C ILE A 111 6.64 -2.67 -8.90
N ASN A 112 7.50 -2.59 -9.91
CA ASN A 112 7.13 -1.97 -11.19
C ASN A 112 6.06 -2.78 -11.93
N LEU A 113 6.18 -4.13 -11.93
CA LEU A 113 5.19 -5.01 -12.54
C LEU A 113 3.84 -4.95 -11.79
N ALA A 114 3.89 -4.92 -10.46
CA ALA A 114 2.69 -4.82 -9.62
C ALA A 114 1.96 -3.49 -9.87
N CYS A 115 2.69 -2.36 -9.84
CA CYS A 115 2.13 -1.05 -10.14
C CYS A 115 1.52 -1.02 -11.55
N ALA A 116 2.25 -1.47 -12.58
CA ALA A 116 1.74 -1.55 -13.95
C ALA A 116 0.40 -2.31 -14.03
N LYS A 117 0.32 -3.46 -13.36
CA LYS A 117 -0.92 -4.25 -13.29
C LYS A 117 -2.04 -3.52 -12.57
N LEU A 118 -1.76 -2.83 -11.46
CA LEU A 118 -2.78 -2.05 -10.73
C LEU A 118 -3.36 -0.94 -11.60
N PHE A 119 -2.50 -0.16 -12.28
CA PHE A 119 -2.95 0.90 -13.19
C PHE A 119 -3.82 0.35 -14.32
N LEU A 120 -3.32 -0.66 -15.05
CA LEU A 120 -4.03 -1.23 -16.19
C LEU A 120 -5.36 -1.88 -15.76
N THR A 121 -5.35 -2.64 -14.67
CA THR A 121 -6.53 -3.38 -14.19
C THR A 121 -7.61 -2.42 -13.72
N LEU A 122 -7.26 -1.48 -12.83
CA LEU A 122 -8.23 -0.54 -12.28
C LEU A 122 -8.81 0.36 -13.39
N ALA A 123 -7.96 0.89 -14.27
CA ALA A 123 -8.41 1.69 -15.41
C ALA A 123 -9.31 0.90 -16.37
N THR A 124 -9.01 -0.38 -16.61
CA THR A 124 -9.84 -1.23 -17.47
C THR A 124 -11.20 -1.52 -16.84
N LEU A 125 -11.24 -1.83 -15.54
CA LEU A 125 -12.48 -2.11 -14.82
C LEU A 125 -13.44 -0.91 -14.86
N VAL A 126 -12.97 0.26 -14.44
CA VAL A 126 -13.83 1.47 -14.37
C VAL A 126 -14.26 2.01 -15.74
N ARG A 127 -13.56 1.63 -16.83
CA ARG A 127 -13.92 2.04 -18.19
C ARG A 127 -14.93 1.11 -18.86
N ARG A 128 -14.93 -0.18 -18.48
CA ARG A 128 -15.71 -1.23 -19.13
C ARG A 128 -16.99 -1.58 -18.39
N PHE A 129 -17.03 -1.34 -17.09
CA PHE A 129 -18.12 -1.76 -16.23
C PHE A 129 -18.59 -0.60 -15.37
N ASP A 130 -19.91 -0.47 -15.22
CA ASP A 130 -20.51 0.26 -14.11
C ASP A 130 -20.58 -0.70 -12.91
N LEU A 131 -19.82 -0.36 -11.86
CA LEU A 131 -19.71 -1.19 -10.66
C LEU A 131 -20.76 -0.76 -9.63
N SER A 132 -21.47 -1.73 -9.06
CA SER A 132 -22.36 -1.53 -7.91
C SER A 132 -22.03 -2.55 -6.83
N LEU A 133 -22.18 -2.15 -5.56
CA LEU A 133 -22.00 -3.06 -4.43
C LEU A 133 -23.26 -3.91 -4.28
N VAL A 134 -23.08 -5.20 -3.97
CA VAL A 134 -24.17 -6.14 -3.69
C VAL A 134 -23.88 -6.77 -2.34
N ASP A 135 -24.76 -6.55 -1.37
CA ASP A 135 -24.67 -7.08 0.00
C ASP A 135 -23.28 -6.92 0.65
N THR A 136 -22.55 -5.87 0.26
CA THR A 136 -21.16 -5.65 0.66
C THR A 136 -21.09 -4.75 1.91
N THR A 137 -20.40 -5.23 2.94
CA THR A 137 -20.09 -4.45 4.15
C THR A 137 -18.58 -4.21 4.26
N LEU A 138 -18.16 -3.37 5.22
CA LEU A 138 -16.73 -3.14 5.47
C LEU A 138 -15.99 -4.40 5.96
N ASP A 139 -16.71 -5.37 6.54
CA ASP A 139 -16.16 -6.66 6.99
C ASP A 139 -15.41 -7.42 5.87
N TYR A 140 -15.74 -7.15 4.59
CA TYR A 140 -15.11 -7.78 3.40
C TYR A 140 -13.73 -7.20 3.06
N VAL A 141 -13.37 -6.04 3.59
CA VAL A 141 -12.11 -5.35 3.26
C VAL A 141 -11.28 -4.97 4.48
N GLU A 142 -11.92 -4.88 5.66
CA GLU A 142 -11.22 -4.51 6.88
C GLU A 142 -10.24 -5.61 7.32
N PRO A 143 -9.02 -5.25 7.75
CA PRO A 143 -8.06 -6.20 8.28
C PRO A 143 -8.59 -6.89 9.54
N TYR A 144 -8.80 -8.21 9.47
CA TYR A 144 -9.29 -8.99 10.61
C TYR A 144 -8.22 -9.90 11.20
N ARG A 145 -7.47 -10.63 10.35
CA ARG A 145 -6.38 -11.52 10.77
C ARG A 145 -5.16 -11.39 9.87
N ASP A 146 -3.97 -11.50 10.45
CA ASP A 146 -2.70 -11.61 9.73
C ASP A 146 -2.29 -13.09 9.67
N HIS A 147 -2.27 -13.66 8.46
CA HIS A 147 -1.70 -14.97 8.18
C HIS A 147 -0.64 -14.82 7.08
N PHE A 148 0.42 -14.07 7.34
CA PHE A 148 1.37 -13.57 6.33
C PHE A 148 0.77 -12.44 5.49
N ILE A 149 -0.43 -12.65 4.94
CA ILE A 149 -1.26 -11.60 4.33
C ILE A 149 -2.45 -11.27 5.22
N ILE A 150 -2.98 -10.06 5.07
CA ILE A 150 -4.24 -9.67 5.70
C ILE A 150 -5.38 -10.48 5.10
N VAL A 151 -6.20 -11.06 5.99
CA VAL A 151 -7.43 -11.75 5.64
C VAL A 151 -8.58 -10.98 6.29
N PRO A 152 -9.62 -10.59 5.51
CA PRO A 152 -10.81 -9.97 6.05
C PRO A 152 -11.63 -10.97 6.87
N LYS A 153 -12.65 -10.48 7.56
CA LYS A 153 -13.52 -11.34 8.36
C LYS A 153 -14.32 -12.24 7.41
N MET A 154 -14.23 -13.55 7.58
CA MET A 154 -15.06 -14.46 6.78
C MET A 154 -16.52 -14.26 7.15
N VAL A 155 -17.30 -13.70 6.24
CA VAL A 155 -18.76 -13.66 6.33
C VAL A 155 -19.25 -15.03 5.84
N ILE A 156 -19.21 -16.03 6.73
CA ILE A 156 -19.92 -17.28 6.48
C ILE A 156 -21.39 -16.99 6.77
N GLU A 157 -22.20 -16.87 5.73
CA GLU A 157 -23.65 -16.97 5.88
C GLU A 157 -23.97 -18.36 6.45
N ALA A 158 -24.69 -18.38 7.57
CA ALA A 158 -25.28 -19.58 8.14
C ALA A 158 -26.64 -19.86 7.49
#